data_AF-A0A958AYS0-F1
#
_entry.id   AF-A0A958AYS0-F1
#
_cell.length_a   1.000
_cell.length_b   1.000
_cell.length_c   1.000
_cell.angle_alpha   90.00
_cell.angle_beta   90.00
_cell.angle_gamma   90.00
#
_symmetry.space_group_name_H-M   'P 1'
#
loop_
_entity.id
_entity.type
_entity.pdbx_description
1 polymer ?
#
loop_
_entity_poly.entity_id
_entity_poly.type
_entity_poly.pdbx_seq_one_letter_code
_entity_poly.pdbx_strand_id
1 'polypeptide(L)'
;MDQIDGLFSRMDDWQHLPKYQLERRADLFFSLYLAEAIEVKVGFPINPQIVPEFPVKKCFVKPGDTSSQSINIDYLAVSQSGDVAILVELKTDEKSRNLAQDEALFAAHKVGLPTLVSGIVDIFKSSSCDKRKYFYLLEYLENLGLVRLPSDLKEIMSRARLQGVTKASQQITVTAKASETRILYVQPTGSDPDVLSFEDFRTVVLKHDDPVSLRFATSLAEWAHTKAGEMQLPGIHLVDKTDKFRNLVLRPDAILDDSDDLGI
;
A
#
# COMPACT_ATOMS: atom_id res chain seq x y z
N MET A 1 12.85 25.81 -9.17
CA MET A 1 11.77 24.98 -8.60
C MET A 1 12.39 24.27 -7.41
N ASP A 2 11.75 24.32 -6.25
CA ASP A 2 12.20 23.58 -5.07
C ASP A 2 12.25 22.07 -5.39
N GLN A 3 13.23 21.35 -4.83
CA GLN A 3 13.40 19.92 -5.10
C GLN A 3 12.23 19.10 -4.54
N ILE A 4 11.63 19.56 -3.44
CA ILE A 4 10.44 18.95 -2.82
C ILE A 4 9.25 19.12 -3.78
N ASP A 5 8.98 20.34 -4.25
CA ASP A 5 7.92 20.59 -5.24
C ASP A 5 8.10 19.73 -6.49
N GLY A 6 9.32 19.68 -7.03
CA GLY A 6 9.62 18.89 -8.22
C GLY A 6 9.45 17.38 -8.01
N LEU A 7 9.57 16.87 -6.79
CA LEU A 7 9.29 15.47 -6.48
C LEU A 7 7.79 15.19 -6.46
N PHE A 8 7.02 16.00 -5.74
CA PHE A 8 5.58 15.81 -5.62
C PHE A 8 4.86 16.07 -6.95
N SER A 9 5.22 17.12 -7.69
CA SER A 9 4.63 17.38 -9.00
C SER A 9 4.83 16.22 -9.98
N ARG A 10 5.96 15.50 -9.91
CA ARG A 10 6.12 14.28 -10.71
C ARG A 10 5.16 13.18 -10.29
N MET A 11 4.92 12.99 -8.98
CA MET A 11 3.95 12.00 -8.52
C MET A 11 2.52 12.38 -8.94
N ASP A 12 2.17 13.66 -8.82
CA ASP A 12 0.89 14.21 -9.25
C ASP A 12 0.68 14.00 -10.76
N ASP A 13 1.70 14.27 -11.59
CA ASP A 13 1.61 14.07 -13.03
C ASP A 13 1.58 12.58 -13.41
N TRP A 14 2.47 11.78 -12.80
CA TRP A 14 2.70 10.39 -13.21
C TRP A 14 1.55 9.46 -12.81
N GLN A 15 0.71 9.84 -11.84
CA GLN A 15 -0.50 9.07 -11.50
C GLN A 15 -1.44 8.87 -12.70
N HIS A 16 -1.36 9.75 -13.71
CA HIS A 16 -2.17 9.64 -14.92
C HIS A 16 -1.53 8.74 -16.00
N LEU A 17 -0.29 8.28 -15.81
CA LEU A 17 0.39 7.43 -16.79
C LEU A 17 -0.08 5.97 -16.68
N PRO A 18 -0.22 5.26 -17.82
CA PRO A 18 -0.57 3.85 -17.80
C PRO A 18 0.38 3.01 -16.94
N LYS A 19 -0.18 2.11 -16.12
CA LYS A 19 0.55 1.19 -15.24
C LYS A 19 1.36 1.86 -14.13
N TYR A 20 1.35 3.19 -14.01
CA TYR A 20 1.97 3.84 -12.87
C TYR A 20 1.17 3.53 -11.60
N GLN A 21 1.88 3.27 -10.51
CA GLN A 21 1.29 2.90 -9.22
C GLN A 21 1.72 3.94 -8.19
N LEU A 22 0.90 4.97 -8.03
CA LEU A 22 1.14 6.06 -7.09
C LEU A 22 1.30 5.55 -5.66
N GLU A 23 0.46 4.59 -5.26
CA GLU A 23 0.51 3.88 -3.97
C GLU A 23 1.94 3.49 -3.54
N ARG A 24 2.70 2.83 -4.43
CA ARG A 24 4.07 2.33 -4.18
C ARG A 24 5.17 3.40 -4.19
N ARG A 25 4.79 4.66 -4.30
CA ARG A 25 5.69 5.82 -4.32
C ARG A 25 5.30 6.78 -3.21
N ALA A 26 4.00 6.92 -3.00
CA ALA A 26 3.42 7.70 -1.93
C ALA A 26 3.50 6.98 -0.57
N ASP A 27 3.68 5.66 -0.54
CA ASP A 27 3.74 4.83 0.68
C ASP A 27 4.66 5.43 1.75
N LEU A 28 5.87 5.85 1.37
CA LEU A 28 6.84 6.41 2.29
C LEU A 28 6.31 7.70 2.96
N PHE A 29 5.58 8.54 2.23
CA PHE A 29 5.02 9.77 2.78
C PHE A 29 3.83 9.51 3.70
N PHE A 30 2.98 8.53 3.37
CA PHE A 30 1.95 8.06 4.31
C PHE A 30 2.59 7.54 5.59
N SER A 31 3.67 6.76 5.49
CA SER A 31 4.33 6.15 6.65
C SER A 31 4.80 7.16 7.71
N LEU A 32 5.11 8.41 7.32
CA LEU A 32 5.56 9.47 8.22
C LEU A 32 4.48 9.92 9.23
N TYR A 33 3.21 9.88 8.82
CA TYR A 33 2.09 10.42 9.62
C TYR A 33 1.06 9.35 9.96
N LEU A 34 1.22 8.12 9.46
CA LEU A 34 0.20 7.08 9.54
C LEU A 34 -0.19 6.75 10.99
N ALA A 35 0.77 6.66 11.91
CA ALA A 35 0.45 6.38 13.32
C ALA A 35 -0.44 7.48 13.94
N GLU A 36 -0.11 8.75 13.72
CA GLU A 36 -0.91 9.88 14.21
C GLU A 36 -2.30 9.90 13.56
N ALA A 37 -2.36 9.65 12.25
CA ALA A 37 -3.63 9.65 11.52
C ALA A 37 -4.56 8.51 11.95
N ILE A 38 -4.01 7.32 12.22
CA ILE A 38 -4.76 6.22 12.81
C ILE A 38 -5.23 6.59 14.21
N GLU A 39 -4.36 7.13 15.07
CA GLU A 39 -4.70 7.53 16.44
C GLU A 39 -5.89 8.50 16.49
N VAL A 40 -5.87 9.53 15.64
CA VAL A 40 -6.99 10.48 15.50
C VAL A 40 -8.27 9.77 15.08
N LYS A 41 -8.20 8.84 14.12
CA LYS A 41 -9.37 8.10 13.61
C LYS A 41 -9.98 7.15 14.64
N VAL A 42 -9.14 6.43 15.38
CA VAL A 42 -9.60 5.36 16.30
C VAL A 42 -9.82 5.84 17.73
N GLY A 43 -9.30 7.02 18.09
CA GLY A 43 -9.51 7.66 19.38
C GLY A 43 -8.72 7.04 20.54
N PHE A 44 -7.64 6.28 20.26
CA PHE A 44 -6.74 5.75 21.27
C PHE A 44 -5.28 5.75 20.80
N PRO A 45 -4.31 5.79 21.72
CA PRO A 45 -2.89 5.90 21.36
C PRO A 45 -2.37 4.74 20.52
N ILE A 46 -1.64 5.07 19.45
CA ILE A 46 -1.00 4.11 18.55
C ILE A 46 0.51 4.13 18.77
N ASN A 47 1.13 2.94 18.72
CA ASN A 47 2.59 2.88 18.75
C ASN A 47 3.15 3.60 17.52
N PRO A 48 4.07 4.57 17.68
CA PRO A 48 4.61 5.33 16.55
C PRO A 48 5.38 4.47 15.54
N GLN A 49 5.87 3.30 15.98
CA GLN A 49 6.49 2.34 15.08
C GLN A 49 5.41 1.50 14.38
N ILE A 50 5.37 1.58 13.06
CA ILE A 50 4.54 0.75 12.19
C ILE A 50 5.39 -0.26 11.44
N VAL A 51 4.79 -1.39 11.05
CA VAL A 51 5.47 -2.41 10.24
C VAL A 51 4.96 -2.30 8.80
N PRO A 52 5.76 -1.80 7.84
CA PRO A 52 5.39 -1.79 6.44
C PRO A 52 5.46 -3.19 5.84
N GLU A 53 4.67 -3.43 4.79
CA GLU A 53 4.69 -4.67 3.99
C GLU A 53 4.56 -5.93 4.88
N PHE A 54 3.61 -5.91 5.81
CA PHE A 54 3.43 -6.93 6.83
C PHE A 54 3.07 -8.28 6.19
N PRO A 55 3.95 -9.31 6.28
CA PRO A 55 3.73 -10.56 5.58
C PRO A 55 2.76 -11.47 6.34
N VAL A 56 1.75 -11.95 5.62
CA VAL A 56 0.77 -12.94 6.07
C VAL A 56 0.94 -14.22 5.28
N LYS A 57 1.13 -15.33 5.99
CA LYS A 57 1.29 -16.67 5.39
C LYS A 57 0.02 -17.04 4.61
N LYS A 58 0.16 -17.44 3.34
CA LYS A 58 -0.98 -17.70 2.43
C LYS A 58 -1.94 -18.75 2.95
N CYS A 59 -1.44 -19.80 3.61
CA CYS A 59 -2.27 -20.86 4.18
C CYS A 59 -3.30 -20.35 5.23
N PHE A 60 -3.09 -19.17 5.81
CA PHE A 60 -4.04 -18.57 6.74
C PHE A 60 -5.19 -17.83 6.06
N VAL A 61 -5.01 -17.43 4.80
CA VAL A 61 -5.92 -16.51 4.11
C VAL A 61 -6.45 -17.05 2.78
N LYS A 62 -5.86 -18.15 2.28
CA LYS A 62 -6.28 -18.84 1.06
C LYS A 62 -6.62 -20.29 1.39
N PRO A 63 -7.91 -20.67 1.38
CA PRO A 63 -8.32 -22.04 1.61
C PRO A 63 -7.60 -23.03 0.67
N GLY A 64 -7.04 -24.10 1.23
CA GLY A 64 -6.34 -25.14 0.48
C GLY A 64 -4.87 -24.84 0.12
N ASP A 65 -4.37 -23.63 0.39
CA ASP A 65 -2.95 -23.32 0.21
C ASP A 65 -2.13 -23.91 1.37
N THR A 66 -1.14 -24.75 1.05
CA THR A 66 -0.22 -25.36 2.02
C THR A 66 1.20 -24.82 1.90
N SER A 67 1.41 -23.83 1.03
CA SER A 67 2.72 -23.24 0.79
C SER A 67 3.18 -22.38 1.97
N SER A 68 4.49 -22.23 2.10
CA SER A 68 5.11 -21.28 3.04
C SER A 68 5.27 -19.88 2.43
N GLN A 69 4.51 -19.56 1.38
CA GLN A 69 4.53 -18.24 0.76
C GLN A 69 3.71 -17.25 1.59
N SER A 70 4.03 -15.97 1.47
CA SER A 70 3.24 -14.88 2.05
C SER A 70 2.52 -14.05 0.98
N ILE A 71 1.47 -13.36 1.40
CA ILE A 71 1.02 -12.10 0.82
C ILE A 71 1.40 -10.98 1.80
N ASN A 72 1.40 -9.73 1.34
CA ASN A 72 1.67 -8.60 2.21
C ASN A 72 0.40 -7.76 2.38
N ILE A 73 0.23 -7.25 3.58
CA ILE A 73 -0.68 -6.14 3.92
C ILE A 73 0.21 -4.90 4.03
N ASP A 74 -0.25 -3.75 3.53
CA ASP A 74 0.63 -2.57 3.41
C ASP A 74 1.23 -2.13 4.74
N TYR A 75 0.43 -2.14 5.82
CA TYR A 75 0.96 -1.88 7.17
C TYR A 75 0.29 -2.70 8.27
N LEU A 76 1.05 -2.94 9.34
CA LEU A 76 0.54 -3.29 10.65
C LEU A 76 0.85 -2.14 11.63
N ALA A 77 -0.20 -1.63 12.28
CA ALA A 77 -0.09 -0.77 13.45
C ALA A 77 -0.62 -1.51 14.69
N VAL A 78 -0.16 -1.10 15.86
CA VAL A 78 -0.58 -1.68 17.14
C VAL A 78 -0.86 -0.55 18.12
N SER A 79 -1.90 -0.68 18.95
CA SER A 79 -2.14 0.27 20.04
C SER A 79 -0.92 0.36 20.95
N GLN A 80 -0.72 1.51 21.60
CA GLN A 80 0.36 1.70 22.59
C GLN A 80 0.31 0.63 23.70
N SER A 81 -0.88 0.13 24.04
CA SER A 81 -1.06 -0.93 25.05
C SER A 81 -0.71 -2.33 24.54
N GLY A 82 -0.69 -2.54 23.22
CA GLY A 82 -0.45 -3.84 22.58
C GLY A 82 -1.70 -4.72 22.43
N ASP A 83 -2.89 -4.24 22.79
CA ASP A 83 -4.12 -5.06 22.88
C ASP A 83 -4.97 -5.01 21.59
N VAL A 84 -4.76 -4.00 20.75
CA VAL A 84 -5.45 -3.84 19.46
C VAL A 84 -4.43 -3.79 18.35
N ALA A 85 -4.59 -4.66 17.36
CA ALA A 85 -3.85 -4.65 16.10
C ALA A 85 -4.69 -4.00 14.99
N ILE A 86 -4.09 -3.22 14.12
CA ILE A 86 -4.77 -2.58 12.98
C ILE A 86 -4.01 -2.96 11.72
N LEU A 87 -4.68 -3.73 10.86
CA LEU A 87 -4.21 -4.09 9.52
C LEU A 87 -4.63 -2.97 8.57
N VAL A 88 -3.66 -2.30 7.97
CA VAL A 88 -3.90 -1.12 7.14
C VAL A 88 -3.60 -1.46 5.69
N GLU A 89 -4.57 -1.18 4.83
CA GLU A 89 -4.43 -1.28 3.37
C GLU A 89 -4.48 0.14 2.77
N LEU A 90 -3.46 0.53 2.02
CA LEU A 90 -3.41 1.79 1.30
C LEU A 90 -3.97 1.59 -0.11
N LYS A 91 -4.78 2.55 -0.56
CA LYS A 91 -5.31 2.62 -1.92
C LYS A 91 -5.22 4.06 -2.39
N THR A 92 -4.64 4.31 -3.55
CA THR A 92 -4.59 5.67 -4.14
C THR A 92 -5.61 5.89 -5.26
N ASP A 93 -6.39 4.87 -5.60
CA ASP A 93 -7.49 4.94 -6.57
C ASP A 93 -8.63 4.03 -6.10
N GLU A 94 -9.87 4.50 -6.10
CA GLU A 94 -11.05 3.71 -5.73
C GLU A 94 -11.21 2.43 -6.57
N LYS A 95 -10.75 2.46 -7.84
CA LYS A 95 -10.81 1.30 -8.75
C LYS A 95 -9.74 0.25 -8.45
N SER A 96 -8.79 0.54 -7.57
CA SER A 96 -7.70 -0.38 -7.21
C SER A 96 -8.10 -1.45 -6.19
N ARG A 97 -9.35 -1.41 -5.68
CA ARG A 97 -9.88 -2.46 -4.80
C ARG A 97 -10.10 -3.76 -5.57
N ASN A 98 -9.39 -4.80 -5.15
CA ASN A 98 -9.55 -6.15 -5.66
C ASN A 98 -10.23 -7.02 -4.58
N LEU A 99 -11.36 -7.64 -4.95
CA LEU A 99 -12.12 -8.51 -4.05
C LEU A 99 -11.26 -9.62 -3.41
N ALA A 100 -10.31 -10.19 -4.15
CA ALA A 100 -9.43 -11.24 -3.61
C ALA A 100 -8.43 -10.71 -2.57
N GLN A 101 -8.06 -9.42 -2.62
CA GLN A 101 -7.25 -8.80 -1.57
C GLN A 101 -8.10 -8.52 -0.33
N ASP A 102 -9.31 -8.00 -0.52
CA ASP A 102 -10.25 -7.79 0.59
C ASP A 102 -10.57 -9.10 1.31
N GLU A 103 -10.88 -10.17 0.57
CA GLU A 103 -11.11 -11.51 1.14
C GLU A 103 -9.92 -12.00 1.99
N ALA A 104 -8.70 -11.78 1.51
CA ALA A 104 -7.49 -12.17 2.22
C ALA A 104 -7.26 -11.31 3.48
N LEU A 105 -7.54 -10.00 3.41
CA LEU A 105 -7.45 -9.07 4.53
C LEU A 105 -8.50 -9.42 5.62
N PHE A 106 -9.74 -9.72 5.23
CA PHE A 106 -10.78 -10.21 6.13
C PHE A 106 -10.41 -11.56 6.76
N ALA A 107 -9.78 -12.47 6.00
CA ALA A 107 -9.30 -13.72 6.55
C ALA A 107 -8.16 -13.49 7.57
N ALA A 108 -7.21 -12.59 7.27
CA ALA A 108 -6.13 -12.23 8.18
C ALA A 108 -6.67 -11.63 9.50
N HIS A 109 -7.64 -10.72 9.39
CA HIS A 109 -8.35 -10.14 10.52
C HIS A 109 -8.98 -11.23 11.42
N LYS A 110 -9.66 -12.22 10.83
CA LYS A 110 -10.29 -13.33 11.58
C LYS A 110 -9.27 -14.25 12.27
N VAL A 111 -8.09 -14.41 11.69
CA VAL A 111 -7.01 -15.25 12.22
C VAL A 111 -6.37 -14.63 13.47
N GLY A 112 -6.32 -13.30 13.52
CA GLY A 112 -5.81 -12.53 14.66
C GLY A 112 -4.29 -12.43 14.72
N LEU A 113 -3.79 -11.33 15.30
CA LEU A 113 -2.37 -10.98 15.29
C LEU A 113 -1.44 -12.07 15.84
N PRO A 114 -1.71 -12.77 16.98
CA PRO A 114 -0.78 -13.78 17.50
C PRO A 114 -0.50 -14.91 16.50
N THR A 115 -1.53 -15.36 15.79
CA THR A 115 -1.40 -16.41 14.77
C THR A 115 -0.66 -15.89 13.54
N LEU A 116 -0.94 -14.65 13.10
CA LEU A 116 -0.23 -14.02 11.98
C LEU A 116 1.28 -13.92 12.27
N VAL A 117 1.65 -13.42 13.46
CA VAL A 117 3.05 -13.30 13.90
C VAL A 117 3.72 -14.68 13.99
N SER A 118 3.02 -15.70 14.49
CA SER A 118 3.52 -17.09 14.46
C SER A 118 3.84 -17.56 13.03
N GLY A 119 3.00 -17.20 12.06
CA GLY A 119 3.27 -17.46 10.64
C GLY A 119 4.56 -16.82 10.13
N ILE A 120 4.90 -15.61 10.58
CA ILE A 120 6.17 -14.96 10.23
C ILE A 120 7.35 -15.72 10.81
N VAL A 121 7.24 -16.19 12.05
CA VAL A 121 8.26 -17.04 12.69
C VAL A 121 8.47 -18.33 11.90
N ASP A 122 7.39 -18.98 11.43
CA ASP A 122 7.47 -20.15 10.57
C ASP A 122 8.17 -19.86 9.24
N ILE A 123 7.85 -18.73 8.60
CA ILE A 123 8.48 -18.31 7.35
C ILE A 123 9.97 -18.08 7.58
N PHE A 124 10.36 -17.39 8.66
CA PHE A 124 11.77 -17.21 9.01
C PHE A 124 12.49 -18.55 9.21
N LYS A 125 11.86 -19.51 9.91
CA LYS A 125 12.41 -20.84 10.17
C LYS A 125 12.65 -21.62 8.88
N SER A 126 11.70 -21.56 7.95
CA SER A 126 11.73 -22.30 6.68
C SER A 126 12.49 -21.61 5.54
N SER A 127 12.63 -20.28 5.57
CA SER A 127 13.33 -19.52 4.53
C SER A 127 14.84 -19.77 4.56
N SER A 128 15.42 -20.03 3.39
CA SER A 128 16.87 -20.18 3.19
C SER A 128 17.52 -18.99 2.50
N CYS A 129 16.79 -18.25 1.65
CA CYS A 129 17.33 -17.16 0.82
C CYS A 129 17.25 -15.77 1.47
N ASP A 130 16.26 -15.52 2.33
CA ASP A 130 16.00 -14.16 2.87
C ASP A 130 16.04 -14.10 4.40
N LYS A 131 16.75 -15.03 5.06
CA LYS A 131 16.82 -15.09 6.54
C LYS A 131 17.16 -13.74 7.18
N ARG A 132 18.12 -13.00 6.63
CA ARG A 132 18.52 -11.69 7.18
C ARG A 132 17.42 -10.64 7.10
N LYS A 133 16.65 -10.61 6.00
CA LYS A 133 15.53 -9.68 5.85
C LYS A 133 14.41 -10.01 6.83
N TYR A 134 14.05 -11.30 6.94
CA TYR A 134 13.07 -11.73 7.92
C TYR A 134 13.54 -11.53 9.37
N PHE A 135 14.84 -11.65 9.64
CA PHE A 135 15.37 -11.31 10.95
C PHE A 135 15.23 -9.82 11.28
N TYR A 136 15.48 -8.93 10.32
CA TYR A 136 15.24 -7.49 10.50
C TYR A 136 13.76 -7.20 10.78
N LEU A 137 12.84 -7.86 10.07
CA LEU A 137 11.42 -7.80 10.39
C LEU A 137 11.12 -8.31 11.81
N LEU A 138 11.73 -9.42 12.23
CA LEU A 138 11.57 -9.95 13.57
C LEU A 138 12.09 -8.98 14.65
N GLU A 139 13.15 -8.20 14.38
CA GLU A 139 13.61 -7.13 15.28
C GLU A 139 12.57 -6.00 15.39
N TYR A 140 11.95 -5.61 14.27
CA TYR A 140 10.81 -4.68 14.29
C TYR A 140 9.67 -5.20 15.17
N LEU A 141 9.31 -6.48 15.01
CA LEU A 141 8.25 -7.12 15.79
C LEU A 141 8.63 -7.25 17.28
N GLU A 142 9.91 -7.46 17.60
CA GLU A 142 10.38 -7.51 18.99
C GLU A 142 10.28 -6.14 19.67
N ASN A 143 10.64 -5.05 18.98
CA ASN A 143 10.50 -3.69 19.49
C ASN A 143 9.04 -3.32 19.78
N LEU A 144 8.10 -3.90 19.02
CA LEU A 144 6.66 -3.79 19.25
C LEU A 144 6.13 -4.74 20.34
N GLY A 145 6.99 -5.56 20.95
CA GLY A 145 6.61 -6.55 21.95
C GLY A 145 5.81 -7.74 21.41
N LEU A 146 5.85 -7.99 20.09
CA LEU A 146 5.08 -9.05 19.43
C LEU A 146 5.82 -10.39 19.40
N VAL A 147 7.15 -10.35 19.47
CA VAL A 147 8.00 -11.54 19.64
C VAL A 147 9.09 -11.26 20.66
N ARG A 148 9.72 -12.32 21.15
CA ARG A 148 10.98 -12.28 21.89
C ARG A 148 12.03 -13.09 21.15
N LEU A 149 13.16 -12.46 20.84
CA LEU A 149 14.28 -13.08 20.15
C LEU A 149 15.33 -13.54 21.15
N PRO A 150 15.82 -14.78 21.05
CA PRO A 150 16.89 -15.25 21.91
C PRO A 150 18.22 -14.54 21.57
N SER A 151 19.01 -14.20 22.57
CA SER A 151 20.32 -13.52 22.42
C SER A 151 21.23 -14.23 21.42
N ASP A 152 21.29 -15.56 21.51
CA ASP A 152 22.12 -16.41 20.64
C ASP A 152 21.74 -16.25 19.16
N LEU A 153 20.44 -16.05 18.86
CA LEU A 153 20.01 -15.81 17.50
C LEU A 153 20.53 -14.48 16.98
N LYS A 154 20.43 -13.40 17.79
CA LYS A 154 20.96 -12.09 17.40
C LYS A 154 22.45 -12.14 17.13
N GLU A 155 23.20 -12.85 17.98
CA GLU A 155 24.63 -13.04 17.80
C GLU A 155 24.94 -13.83 16.51
N ILE A 156 24.21 -14.92 16.23
CA ILE A 156 24.41 -15.70 14.99
C ILE A 156 24.11 -14.84 13.76
N MET A 157 23.07 -14.01 13.81
CA MET A 157 22.65 -13.19 12.67
C MET A 157 23.62 -12.04 12.35
N SER A 158 24.49 -11.62 13.28
CA SER A 158 25.54 -10.63 12.99
C SER A 158 26.77 -11.22 12.27
N ARG A 159 26.96 -12.55 12.34
CA ARG A 159 28.12 -13.25 11.75
C ARG A 159 27.94 -13.47 10.25
N ALA A 160 29.04 -13.67 9.50
CA ALA A 160 28.96 -13.98 8.06
C ALA A 160 28.26 -15.32 7.75
N ARG A 161 28.53 -16.36 8.55
CA ARG A 161 27.93 -17.70 8.42
C ARG A 161 26.85 -17.92 9.47
N LEU A 162 25.70 -18.46 9.05
CA LEU A 162 24.52 -18.65 9.91
C LEU A 162 24.46 -20.05 10.56
N GLN A 163 25.61 -20.62 10.92
CA GLN A 163 25.64 -21.95 11.55
C GLN A 163 24.91 -21.91 12.90
N GLY A 164 24.02 -22.87 13.14
CA GLY A 164 23.22 -22.93 14.36
C GLY A 164 21.92 -22.12 14.34
N VAL A 165 21.66 -21.33 13.29
CA VAL A 165 20.45 -20.49 13.18
C VAL A 165 19.16 -21.29 13.34
N THR A 166 19.09 -22.49 12.77
CA THR A 166 17.90 -23.35 12.88
C THR A 166 17.60 -23.70 14.34
N LYS A 167 18.61 -24.10 15.12
CA LYS A 167 18.44 -24.43 16.53
C LYS A 167 18.07 -23.20 17.36
N ALA A 168 18.75 -22.08 17.15
CA ALA A 168 18.48 -20.83 17.86
C ALA A 168 17.05 -20.30 17.55
N SER A 169 16.62 -20.39 16.29
CA SER A 169 15.29 -19.93 15.87
C SER A 169 14.12 -20.68 16.52
N GLN A 170 14.34 -21.90 17.04
CA GLN A 170 13.28 -22.62 17.76
C GLN A 170 12.93 -22.00 19.11
N GLN A 171 13.78 -21.13 19.64
CA GLN A 171 13.56 -20.46 20.92
C GLN A 171 12.87 -19.09 20.76
N ILE A 172 12.54 -18.67 19.53
CA ILE A 172 11.72 -17.47 19.30
C ILE A 172 10.35 -17.72 19.93
N THR A 173 9.89 -16.76 20.75
CA THR A 173 8.59 -16.82 21.42
C THR A 173 7.68 -15.75 20.84
N VAL A 174 6.45 -16.10 20.48
CA VAL A 174 5.42 -15.11 20.13
C VAL A 174 4.85 -14.54 21.42
N THR A 175 4.92 -13.22 21.58
CA THR A 175 4.43 -12.48 22.76
C THR A 175 3.27 -11.55 22.43
N ALA A 176 2.87 -11.48 21.17
CA ALA A 176 1.69 -10.75 20.72
C ALA A 176 0.46 -11.15 21.56
N LYS A 177 -0.15 -10.15 22.20
CA LYS A 177 -1.30 -10.30 23.09
C LYS A 177 -2.58 -9.65 22.57
N ALA A 178 -2.52 -9.04 21.38
CA ALA A 178 -3.66 -8.32 20.82
C ALA A 178 -4.88 -9.24 20.74
N SER A 179 -5.89 -8.90 21.53
CA SER A 179 -7.16 -9.64 21.60
C SER A 179 -8.13 -9.18 20.52
N GLU A 180 -7.89 -8.00 19.96
CA GLU A 180 -8.68 -7.42 18.89
C GLU A 180 -7.77 -7.14 17.68
N THR A 181 -8.27 -7.42 16.48
CA THR A 181 -7.65 -7.01 15.23
C THR A 181 -8.68 -6.21 14.45
N ARG A 182 -8.30 -5.09 13.86
CA ARG A 182 -9.16 -4.24 13.03
C ARG A 182 -8.57 -4.11 11.63
N ILE A 183 -9.43 -3.76 10.68
CA ILE A 183 -9.01 -3.37 9.34
C ILE A 183 -9.22 -1.86 9.22
N LEU A 184 -8.28 -1.17 8.59
CA LEU A 184 -8.41 0.22 8.22
C LEU A 184 -7.94 0.39 6.76
N TYR A 185 -8.72 1.10 5.97
CA TYR A 185 -8.36 1.48 4.61
C TYR A 185 -7.92 2.92 4.59
N VAL A 186 -6.79 3.21 3.96
CA VAL A 186 -6.39 4.58 3.61
C VAL A 186 -6.71 4.77 2.14
N GLN A 187 -7.63 5.68 1.81
CA GLN A 187 -8.13 5.83 0.43
C GLN A 187 -8.57 7.26 0.10
N PRO A 188 -8.72 7.64 -1.19
CA PRO A 188 -8.95 9.03 -1.58
C PRO A 188 -10.21 9.63 -0.95
N THR A 189 -11.31 8.86 -0.94
CA THR A 189 -12.60 9.28 -0.40
C THR A 189 -13.22 8.19 0.47
N GLY A 190 -14.25 8.56 1.25
CA GLY A 190 -15.04 7.63 2.05
C GLY A 190 -15.26 8.15 3.47
N SER A 191 -16.41 7.79 4.05
CA SER A 191 -16.81 8.22 5.38
C SER A 191 -17.03 7.06 6.34
N ASP A 192 -16.73 5.83 5.91
CA ASP A 192 -16.96 4.65 6.72
C ASP A 192 -16.05 4.64 7.97
N PRO A 193 -16.45 3.97 9.06
CA PRO A 193 -15.66 3.93 10.28
C PRO A 193 -14.27 3.30 10.10
N ASP A 194 -14.12 2.40 9.14
CA ASP A 194 -12.90 1.69 8.77
C ASP A 194 -12.14 2.37 7.61
N VAL A 195 -12.51 3.59 7.24
CA VAL A 195 -11.84 4.37 6.18
C VAL A 195 -11.19 5.62 6.76
N LEU A 196 -9.89 5.78 6.53
CA LEU A 196 -9.14 7.02 6.72
C LEU A 196 -9.00 7.68 5.35
N SER A 197 -9.82 8.70 5.09
CA SER A 197 -9.80 9.40 3.80
C SER A 197 -8.53 10.26 3.66
N PHE A 198 -8.20 10.68 2.44
CA PHE A 198 -7.08 11.61 2.23
C PHE A 198 -7.32 12.97 2.88
N GLU A 199 -8.57 13.40 3.04
CA GLU A 199 -8.88 14.64 3.78
C GLU A 199 -8.69 14.47 5.29
N ASP A 200 -9.06 13.31 5.85
CA ASP A 200 -8.76 12.98 7.25
C ASP A 200 -7.24 12.99 7.48
N PHE A 201 -6.50 12.34 6.57
CA PHE A 201 -5.05 12.26 6.62
C PHE A 201 -4.41 13.65 6.50
N ARG A 202 -4.89 14.46 5.55
CA ARG A 202 -4.43 15.83 5.31
C ARG A 202 -4.61 16.72 6.53
N THR A 203 -5.73 16.58 7.25
CA THR A 203 -5.97 17.33 8.51
C THR A 203 -4.87 17.07 9.54
N VAL A 204 -4.33 15.86 9.57
CA VAL A 204 -3.22 15.49 10.44
C VAL A 204 -1.89 16.04 9.94
N VAL A 205 -1.61 15.88 8.64
CA VAL A 205 -0.37 16.40 8.02
C VAL A 205 -0.25 17.92 8.16
N LEU A 206 -1.36 18.66 8.05
CA LEU A 206 -1.39 20.12 8.16
C LEU A 206 -1.05 20.68 9.55
N LYS A 207 -0.91 19.82 10.57
CA LYS A 207 -0.39 20.24 11.88
C LYS A 207 1.13 20.43 11.89
N HIS A 208 1.82 19.99 10.84
CA HIS A 208 3.26 20.05 10.69
C HIS A 208 3.64 21.17 9.71
N ASP A 209 4.47 22.11 10.15
CA ASP A 209 4.81 23.33 9.39
C ASP A 209 6.01 23.16 8.43
N ASP A 210 6.56 21.94 8.29
CA ASP A 210 7.71 21.71 7.43
C ASP A 210 7.32 21.64 5.93
N PRO A 211 8.26 21.95 5.02
CA PRO A 211 7.96 22.00 3.58
C PRO A 211 7.45 20.67 2.99
N VAL A 212 7.87 19.51 3.52
CA VAL A 212 7.42 18.21 3.01
C VAL A 212 5.96 17.98 3.41
N SER A 213 5.61 18.25 4.66
CA SER A 213 4.22 18.16 5.16
C SER A 213 3.27 19.04 4.36
N LEU A 214 3.58 20.32 4.21
CA LEU A 214 2.72 21.26 3.49
C LEU A 214 2.54 20.86 2.01
N ARG A 215 3.61 20.39 1.36
CA ARG A 215 3.53 19.95 -0.03
C ARG A 215 2.76 18.64 -0.18
N PHE A 216 2.94 17.70 0.75
CA PHE A 216 2.19 16.44 0.76
C PHE A 216 0.70 16.66 1.00
N ALA A 217 0.34 17.54 1.94
CA ALA A 217 -1.05 17.94 2.17
C ALA A 217 -1.72 18.53 0.92
N THR A 218 -0.96 19.24 0.09
CA THR A 218 -1.44 19.74 -1.21
C THR A 218 -1.72 18.59 -2.17
N SER A 219 -0.78 17.66 -2.33
CA SER A 219 -0.98 16.46 -3.17
C SER A 219 -2.16 15.59 -2.69
N LEU A 220 -2.33 15.41 -1.37
CA LEU A 220 -3.48 14.67 -0.84
C LEU A 220 -4.82 15.28 -1.26
N ALA A 221 -4.93 16.61 -1.25
CA ALA A 221 -6.13 17.31 -1.72
C ALA A 221 -6.37 17.07 -3.22
N GLU A 222 -5.31 17.13 -4.03
CA GLU A 222 -5.40 16.86 -5.47
C GLU A 222 -5.82 15.41 -5.76
N TRP A 223 -5.19 14.44 -5.08
CA TRP A 223 -5.45 13.01 -5.25
C TRP A 223 -6.82 12.58 -4.72
N ALA A 224 -7.38 13.31 -3.75
CA ALA A 224 -8.75 13.07 -3.26
C ALA A 224 -9.83 13.38 -4.31
N HIS A 225 -9.55 14.30 -5.25
CA HIS A 225 -10.53 14.81 -6.21
C HIS A 225 -10.26 14.42 -7.66
N THR A 226 -9.01 14.05 -7.98
CA THR A 226 -8.62 13.75 -9.36
C THR A 226 -8.51 12.25 -9.54
N LYS A 227 -9.42 11.67 -10.32
CA LYS A 227 -9.31 10.25 -10.69
C LYS A 227 -8.11 10.07 -11.62
N ALA A 228 -7.32 9.02 -11.39
CA ALA A 228 -6.22 8.66 -12.28
C ALA A 228 -6.73 8.55 -13.74
N GLY A 229 -6.02 9.18 -14.67
CA GLY A 229 -6.42 9.28 -16.08
C GLY A 229 -7.54 10.29 -16.43
N GLU A 230 -8.20 10.92 -15.46
CA GLU A 230 -9.19 11.99 -15.68
C GLU A 230 -8.55 13.36 -15.49
N MET A 231 -7.55 13.69 -16.31
CA MET A 231 -6.96 15.03 -16.30
C MET A 231 -8.00 16.03 -16.85
N GLN A 232 -8.44 16.99 -16.05
CA GLN A 232 -9.14 18.16 -16.59
C GLN A 232 -8.10 19.01 -17.32
N LEU A 233 -8.02 18.86 -18.65
CA LEU A 233 -7.23 19.77 -19.47
C LEU A 233 -7.78 21.19 -19.28
N PRO A 234 -6.98 22.15 -18.78
CA PRO A 234 -7.42 23.53 -18.71
C PRO A 234 -7.68 24.04 -20.14
N GLY A 235 -8.95 24.29 -20.47
CA GLY A 235 -9.35 24.95 -21.72
C GLY A 235 -10.08 24.11 -22.77
N ILE A 236 -10.46 22.85 -22.50
CA ILE A 236 -11.33 22.10 -23.43
C ILE A 236 -12.68 21.83 -22.77
N HIS A 237 -13.66 22.69 -23.06
CA HIS A 237 -15.06 22.31 -22.91
C HIS A 237 -15.34 21.17 -23.91
N LEU A 238 -15.45 19.94 -23.40
CA LEU A 238 -16.02 18.84 -24.15
C LEU A 238 -17.49 19.18 -24.41
N VAL A 239 -17.77 19.64 -25.63
CA VAL A 239 -19.14 19.74 -26.14
C VAL A 239 -19.72 18.33 -26.15
N ASP A 240 -20.91 18.22 -25.56
CA ASP A 240 -21.73 17.03 -25.41
C ASP A 240 -21.67 16.11 -26.65
N LYS A 241 -21.24 14.86 -26.44
CA LYS A 241 -21.04 13.84 -27.50
C LYS A 241 -22.34 13.14 -27.86
N THR A 242 -23.44 13.86 -27.99
CA THR A 242 -24.74 13.27 -28.37
C THR A 242 -25.27 13.71 -29.74
N ASP A 243 -24.60 14.63 -30.46
CA ASP A 243 -25.22 15.23 -31.66
C ASP A 243 -24.43 15.16 -32.99
N LYS A 244 -23.45 14.25 -33.13
CA LYS A 244 -22.63 14.14 -34.37
C LYS A 244 -22.69 12.80 -35.11
N PHE A 245 -23.78 12.05 -34.98
CA PHE A 245 -24.05 10.86 -35.80
C PHE A 245 -25.26 11.02 -36.74
N ARG A 246 -25.42 12.20 -37.34
CA ARG A 246 -26.25 12.36 -38.54
C ARG A 246 -25.45 13.14 -39.58
N ASN A 247 -25.29 12.50 -40.74
CA ASN A 247 -24.71 13.01 -41.98
C ASN A 247 -23.19 12.81 -42.14
N LEU A 248 -22.81 11.56 -42.42
CA LEU A 248 -21.74 11.31 -43.39
C LEU A 248 -22.31 10.43 -44.51
N VAL A 249 -22.84 11.10 -45.55
CA VAL A 249 -23.19 10.46 -46.82
C VAL A 249 -21.87 10.23 -47.57
N LEU A 250 -21.55 8.97 -47.81
CA LEU A 250 -20.44 8.54 -48.65
C LEU A 250 -20.68 9.03 -50.09
N ARG A 251 -19.76 9.85 -50.62
CA ARG A 251 -19.54 9.96 -52.07
C ARG A 251 -18.19 9.30 -52.38
N PRO A 252 -18.16 8.23 -53.18
CA PRO A 252 -16.92 7.71 -53.71
C PRO A 252 -16.54 8.46 -55.00
N ASP A 253 -15.24 8.47 -55.26
CA ASP A 253 -14.59 8.59 -56.57
C ASP A 253 -14.15 9.98 -57.06
N ALA A 254 -12.90 10.30 -56.70
CA ALA A 254 -11.89 11.05 -57.46
C ALA A 254 -10.56 10.73 -56.74
N ILE A 255 -9.43 10.30 -57.32
CA ILE A 255 -8.84 10.25 -58.65
C ILE A 255 -7.70 9.22 -58.54
N LEU A 256 -7.46 8.39 -59.56
CA LEU A 256 -6.09 8.03 -59.93
C LEU A 256 -5.92 8.23 -61.44
N ASP A 257 -4.97 9.10 -61.71
CA ASP A 257 -4.34 9.46 -62.98
C ASP A 257 -3.39 8.32 -63.37
N ASP A 258 -3.38 7.90 -64.62
CA ASP A 258 -2.16 7.47 -65.32
C ASP A 258 -2.42 7.39 -66.82
N SER A 259 -1.42 7.86 -67.55
CA SER A 259 -1.31 8.08 -68.98
C SER A 259 -1.35 6.78 -69.81
N ASP A 260 -1.80 6.87 -71.07
CA ASP A 260 -0.92 6.61 -72.22
C ASP A 260 -1.66 6.65 -73.58
N ASP A 261 -1.03 7.38 -74.49
CA ASP A 261 -0.93 7.25 -75.95
C ASP A 261 -2.14 6.98 -76.86
N LEU A 262 -2.34 7.98 -77.73
CA LEU A 262 -3.01 7.89 -79.02
C LEU A 262 -2.15 7.11 -80.02
N GLY A 263 -2.69 6.01 -80.53
CA GLY A 263 -2.16 5.30 -81.68
C GLY A 263 -3.27 4.69 -82.53
N ILE A 264 -3.66 5.43 -83.58
CA ILE A 264 -4.49 5.08 -84.75
C ILE A 264 -6.01 5.12 -84.54
#